data_AF-A0A3S5ESB4-F1
#
_entry.id   AF-A0A3S5ESB4-F1
#
_cell.length_a   1.000
_cell.length_b   1.000
_cell.length_c   1.000
_cell.angle_alpha   90.00
_cell.angle_beta   90.00
_cell.angle_gamma   90.00
#
_symmetry.space_group_name_H-M   'P 1'
#
loop_
_entity.id
_entity.type
_entity.pdbx_description
1 polymer ?
#
loop_
_entity_poly.entity_id
_entity_poly.type
_entity_poly.pdbx_seq_one_letter_code
_entity_poly.pdbx_strand_id
1 'polypeptide(L)'
;MISLFSHPHFRPRHYIGGSAVIFFIVLLYTTSLSAVFSVGGNYSWEAFKQDDYLHQVIFFSFGQAFLSALLSVLIGALFGRAFFYQPFLGKPLIQRLLSLTFVLPALLAIFGLLGIYGTMGWLSQLMQWLGIDWKPTIYGLNGILIAHLFFNIPLAARVTQQALQAIPAEQHQLAAQLNIQGWQFFRLIEIPYLKNPLLPTFVLIFMLCFTSFTIVLSLGGGPQIAPWKSLFTKRFF
;
A
#
# COMPACT_ATOMS: atom_id res chain seq x y z
N MET A 1 0.33 -44.62 -17.33
CA MET A 1 0.94 -43.35 -16.87
C MET A 1 2.13 -42.85 -17.70
N ILE A 2 2.46 -43.46 -18.86
CA ILE A 2 3.63 -43.07 -19.69
C ILE A 2 3.23 -42.36 -21.02
N SER A 3 1.94 -42.11 -21.26
CA SER A 3 1.47 -41.51 -22.52
C SER A 3 1.33 -39.98 -22.52
N LEU A 4 1.69 -39.30 -21.43
CA LEU A 4 1.62 -37.83 -21.33
C LEU A 4 2.82 -37.10 -21.98
N PHE A 5 3.89 -37.83 -22.31
CA PHE A 5 5.14 -37.27 -22.86
C PHE A 5 5.25 -37.31 -24.39
N SER A 6 4.24 -37.82 -25.10
CA SER A 6 4.27 -37.98 -26.56
C SER A 6 3.57 -36.87 -27.36
N HIS A 7 3.13 -35.79 -26.70
CA HIS A 7 2.50 -34.66 -27.40
C HIS A 7 3.56 -33.69 -27.98
N PRO A 8 3.45 -33.29 -29.26
CA PRO A 8 4.47 -32.52 -29.99
C PRO A 8 4.75 -31.11 -29.44
N HIS A 9 3.94 -30.62 -28.50
CA HIS A 9 4.18 -29.36 -27.78
C HIS A 9 5.14 -29.50 -26.59
N PHE A 10 5.43 -30.71 -26.10
CA PHE A 10 6.34 -30.96 -24.98
C PHE A 10 7.74 -31.35 -25.48
N ARG A 11 8.46 -30.40 -26.09
CA ARG A 11 9.86 -30.63 -26.49
C ARG A 11 10.79 -30.51 -25.27
N PRO A 12 11.55 -31.56 -24.90
CA PRO A 12 12.33 -31.62 -23.65
C PRO A 12 13.41 -30.53 -23.52
N ARG A 13 13.88 -29.95 -24.62
CA ARG A 13 14.91 -28.88 -24.62
C ARG A 13 14.48 -27.58 -23.92
N HIS A 14 13.19 -27.22 -23.92
CA HIS A 14 12.73 -25.98 -23.25
C HIS A 14 12.52 -26.17 -21.74
N TYR A 15 12.20 -27.40 -21.30
CA TYR A 15 12.06 -27.72 -19.89
C TYR A 15 13.40 -27.73 -19.15
N ILE A 16 14.48 -28.17 -19.82
CA ILE A 16 15.81 -28.19 -19.20
C ILE A 16 16.24 -26.78 -18.77
N GLY A 17 15.99 -25.77 -19.60
CA GLY A 17 16.27 -24.36 -19.26
C GLY A 17 15.42 -23.87 -18.08
N GLY A 18 14.10 -24.09 -18.12
CA GLY A 18 13.21 -23.71 -17.02
C GLY A 18 13.52 -24.42 -15.70
N SER A 19 13.78 -25.73 -15.75
CA SER A 19 14.18 -26.52 -14.59
C SER A 19 15.53 -26.08 -14.03
N ALA A 20 16.50 -25.72 -14.87
CA ALA A 20 17.78 -25.20 -14.42
C ALA A 20 17.63 -23.84 -13.70
N VAL A 21 16.78 -22.95 -14.22
CA VAL A 21 16.47 -21.67 -13.58
C VAL A 21 15.77 -21.88 -12.24
N ILE A 22 14.75 -22.75 -12.18
CA ILE A 22 14.06 -23.09 -10.93
C ILE A 22 15.04 -23.69 -9.92
N PHE A 23 15.89 -24.61 -10.35
CA PHE A 23 16.92 -25.21 -9.50
C PHE A 23 17.87 -24.15 -8.94
N PHE A 24 18.35 -23.23 -9.78
CA PHE A 24 19.23 -22.15 -9.35
C PHE A 24 18.53 -21.21 -8.34
N ILE A 25 17.27 -20.86 -8.59
CA ILE A 25 16.47 -20.05 -7.67
C ILE A 25 16.30 -20.77 -6.33
N VAL A 26 15.92 -22.05 -6.34
CA VAL A 26 15.75 -22.85 -5.12
C VAL A 26 17.08 -22.98 -4.37
N LEU A 27 18.18 -23.24 -5.07
CA LEU A 27 19.52 -23.30 -4.47
C LEU A 27 19.91 -21.98 -3.82
N LEU A 28 19.69 -20.85 -4.50
CA LEU A 28 19.98 -19.53 -3.97
C LEU A 28 19.15 -19.24 -2.70
N TYR A 29 17.82 -19.48 -2.75
CA TYR A 29 16.97 -19.25 -1.58
C TYR A 29 17.30 -20.18 -0.41
N THR A 30 17.53 -21.46 -0.67
CA THR A 30 17.85 -22.45 0.38
C THR A 30 19.20 -22.17 1.03
N THR A 31 20.23 -21.82 0.25
CA THR A 31 21.54 -21.43 0.79
C THR A 31 21.47 -20.15 1.62
N SER A 32 20.76 -19.12 1.14
CA SER A 32 20.55 -17.88 1.90
C SER A 32 19.81 -18.14 3.20
N LEU A 33 18.76 -18.97 3.17
CA LEU A 33 17.96 -19.28 4.35
C LEU A 33 18.74 -20.14 5.36
N SER A 34 19.51 -21.11 4.86
CA SER A 34 20.41 -21.93 5.69
C SER A 34 21.48 -21.09 6.38
N ALA A 35 22.04 -20.08 5.70
CA ALA A 35 23.00 -19.16 6.30
C ALA A 35 22.36 -18.37 7.46
N VAL A 36 21.14 -17.86 7.29
CA VAL A 36 20.40 -17.17 8.36
C VAL A 36 20.16 -18.09 9.57
N PHE A 37 19.73 -19.33 9.33
CA PHE A 37 19.52 -20.30 10.41
C PHE A 37 20.83 -20.72 11.10
N SER A 38 21.96 -20.74 10.39
CA SER A 38 23.26 -21.08 10.97
C SER A 38 23.82 -20.01 11.92
N VAL A 39 23.43 -18.75 11.71
CA VAL A 39 23.84 -17.62 12.55
C VAL A 39 22.91 -17.44 13.75
N GLY A 40 21.66 -17.90 13.66
CA GLY A 40 20.71 -17.87 14.77
C GLY A 40 21.18 -18.76 15.92
N GLY A 41 21.72 -18.16 16.98
CA GLY A 41 21.98 -18.86 18.24
C GLY A 41 20.67 -19.39 18.85
N ASN A 42 20.78 -20.18 19.93
CA ASN A 42 19.64 -20.68 20.72
C ASN A 42 18.86 -19.52 21.39
N TYR A 43 18.16 -18.71 20.60
CA TYR A 43 17.31 -17.64 21.08
C TYR A 43 16.11 -18.30 21.76
N SER A 44 16.06 -18.23 23.08
CA SER A 44 14.98 -18.84 23.83
C SER A 44 13.67 -18.12 23.52
N TRP A 45 12.58 -18.89 23.40
CA TRP A 45 11.24 -18.33 23.26
C TRP A 45 10.86 -17.40 24.42
N GLU A 46 11.50 -17.56 25.57
CA GLU A 46 11.36 -16.67 26.73
C GLU A 46 12.06 -15.32 26.53
N ALA A 47 13.25 -15.30 25.93
CA ALA A 47 13.94 -14.06 25.56
C ALA A 47 13.14 -13.26 24.53
N PHE A 48 12.50 -13.93 23.56
CA PHE A 48 11.60 -13.26 22.61
C PHE A 48 10.38 -12.61 23.30
N LYS A 49 9.78 -13.28 24.28
CA LYS A 49 8.62 -12.71 25.01
C LYS A 49 8.99 -11.48 25.83
N GLN A 50 10.21 -11.41 26.35
CA GLN A 50 10.69 -10.32 27.21
C GLN A 50 11.33 -9.16 26.42
N ASP A 51 11.49 -9.29 25.11
CA ASP A 51 12.10 -8.27 24.26
C ASP A 51 11.08 -7.21 23.83
N ASP A 52 10.95 -6.16 24.65
CA ASP A 52 10.06 -5.01 24.38
C ASP A 52 10.34 -4.34 23.03
N TYR A 53 11.59 -4.36 22.56
CA TYR A 53 11.97 -3.76 21.29
C TYR A 53 11.40 -4.55 20.11
N LEU A 54 11.49 -5.88 20.13
CA LEU A 54 10.92 -6.73 19.08
C LEU A 54 9.39 -6.59 19.01
N HIS A 55 8.70 -6.60 20.16
CA HIS A 55 7.25 -6.37 20.19
C HIS A 55 6.91 -5.00 19.60
N GLN A 56 7.64 -3.96 19.98
CA GLN A 56 7.40 -2.61 19.46
C GLN A 56 7.58 -2.54 17.94
N VAL A 57 8.63 -3.15 17.39
CA VAL A 57 8.87 -3.17 15.95
C VAL A 57 7.76 -3.93 15.23
N ILE A 58 7.32 -5.07 15.75
CA ILE A 58 6.22 -5.85 15.17
C ILE A 58 4.92 -5.05 15.19
N PHE A 59 4.51 -4.52 16.35
CA PHE A 59 3.28 -3.73 16.46
C PHE A 59 3.33 -2.47 15.59
N PHE A 60 4.48 -1.79 15.52
CA PHE A 60 4.64 -0.64 14.65
C PHE A 60 4.51 -1.03 13.17
N SER A 61 5.13 -2.13 12.74
CA SER A 61 5.15 -2.65 11.36
C SER A 61 3.85 -3.32 10.90
N PHE A 62 2.98 -3.73 11.82
CA PHE A 62 1.60 -4.09 11.49
C PHE A 62 0.69 -2.87 11.52
N GLY A 63 0.81 -2.01 12.54
CA GLY A 63 -0.06 -0.87 12.77
C GLY A 63 0.05 0.20 11.67
N GLN A 64 1.26 0.57 11.26
CA GLN A 64 1.49 1.52 10.16
C GLN A 64 0.94 1.02 8.81
N ALA A 65 1.00 -0.28 8.52
CA ALA A 65 0.68 -0.91 7.24
C ALA A 65 -0.83 -1.07 7.17
N PHE A 66 -1.43 -1.52 8.27
CA PHE A 66 -2.88 -1.54 8.42
C PHE A 66 -3.46 -0.14 8.26
N LEU A 67 -2.91 0.86 8.94
CA LEU A 67 -3.38 2.25 8.85
C LEU A 67 -3.15 2.83 7.44
N SER A 68 -1.98 2.60 6.83
CA SER A 68 -1.69 3.03 5.46
C SER A 68 -2.67 2.40 4.46
N ALA A 69 -2.93 1.10 4.58
CA ALA A 69 -3.83 0.38 3.68
C ALA A 69 -5.27 0.83 3.85
N LEU A 70 -5.73 0.98 5.10
CA LEU A 70 -7.09 1.44 5.40
C LEU A 70 -7.32 2.84 4.82
N LEU A 71 -6.42 3.78 5.12
CA LEU A 71 -6.53 5.15 4.61
C LEU A 71 -6.45 5.19 3.09
N SER A 72 -5.53 4.44 2.48
CA SER A 72 -5.38 4.40 1.02
C SER A 72 -6.61 3.85 0.32
N VAL A 73 -7.23 2.79 0.87
CA VAL A 73 -8.47 2.21 0.33
C VAL A 73 -9.65 3.15 0.52
N LEU A 74 -9.82 3.76 1.70
CA LEU A 74 -10.92 4.69 1.95
C LEU A 74 -10.83 5.93 1.07
N ILE A 75 -9.67 6.58 1.06
CA ILE A 75 -9.43 7.79 0.25
C ILE A 75 -9.50 7.43 -1.24
N GLY A 76 -8.87 6.32 -1.65
CA GLY A 76 -8.93 5.81 -3.01
C GLY A 76 -10.36 5.51 -3.46
N ALA A 77 -11.20 4.91 -2.62
CA ALA A 77 -12.61 4.67 -2.94
C ALA A 77 -13.39 5.97 -3.15
N LEU A 78 -13.13 6.99 -2.32
CA LEU A 78 -13.72 8.32 -2.50
C LEU A 78 -13.30 8.96 -3.82
N PHE A 79 -12.00 8.97 -4.14
CA PHE A 79 -11.50 9.49 -5.42
C PHE A 79 -12.02 8.69 -6.60
N GLY A 80 -12.03 7.36 -6.51
CA GLY A 80 -12.53 6.48 -7.55
C GLY A 80 -14.00 6.74 -7.87
N ARG A 81 -14.82 6.88 -6.82
CA ARG A 81 -16.24 7.23 -6.95
C ARG A 81 -16.44 8.63 -7.52
N ALA A 82 -15.70 9.63 -7.05
CA ALA A 82 -15.76 10.99 -7.56
C ALA A 82 -15.40 11.03 -9.05
N PHE A 83 -14.30 10.38 -9.44
CA PHE A 83 -13.90 10.28 -10.84
C PHE A 83 -14.91 9.50 -11.68
N PHE A 84 -15.57 8.47 -11.16
CA PHE A 84 -16.58 7.74 -11.92
C PHE A 84 -17.77 8.64 -12.30
N TYR A 85 -18.36 9.34 -11.33
CA TYR A 85 -19.58 10.13 -11.54
C TYR A 85 -19.36 11.57 -12.03
N GLN A 86 -18.20 12.17 -11.80
CA GLN A 86 -17.94 13.57 -12.18
C GLN A 86 -17.23 13.65 -13.55
N PRO A 87 -17.91 14.13 -14.61
CA PRO A 87 -17.25 14.46 -15.87
C PRO A 87 -16.59 15.84 -15.78
N PHE A 88 -15.29 15.92 -16.03
CA PHE A 88 -14.58 17.20 -16.15
C PHE A 88 -13.38 17.07 -17.09
N LEU A 89 -12.99 18.18 -17.72
CA LEU A 89 -12.03 18.21 -18.83
C LEU A 89 -10.63 17.67 -18.46
N GLY A 90 -10.19 17.90 -17.21
CA GLY A 90 -8.88 17.47 -16.71
C GLY A 90 -8.81 16.01 -16.21
N LYS A 91 -9.93 15.28 -16.16
CA LYS A 91 -9.99 13.91 -15.65
C LYS A 91 -8.96 12.95 -16.27
N PRO A 92 -8.81 12.88 -17.62
CA PRO A 92 -7.84 11.97 -18.22
C PRO A 92 -6.39 12.34 -17.89
N LEU A 93 -6.08 13.63 -17.74
CA LEU A 93 -4.75 14.07 -17.34
C LEU A 93 -4.43 13.62 -15.92
N ILE A 94 -5.35 13.84 -14.97
CA ILE A 94 -5.18 13.41 -13.58
C ILE A 94 -5.04 11.89 -13.50
N GLN A 95 -5.88 11.12 -14.20
CA GLN A 95 -5.77 9.65 -14.22
C GLN A 95 -4.42 9.17 -14.79
N ARG A 96 -3.87 9.85 -15.80
CA ARG A 96 -2.52 9.56 -16.32
C ARG A 96 -1.44 9.87 -15.30
N LEU A 97 -1.49 11.04 -14.66
CA LEU A 97 -0.54 11.42 -13.61
C LEU A 97 -0.57 10.45 -12.42
N LEU A 98 -1.77 10.04 -11.99
CA LEU A 98 -1.93 9.03 -10.94
C LEU A 98 -1.34 7.68 -11.36
N SER A 99 -1.41 7.32 -12.65
CA SER A 99 -0.80 6.07 -13.15
C SER A 99 0.73 6.13 -13.16
N LEU A 100 1.34 7.31 -13.29
CA LEU A 100 2.80 7.46 -13.24
C LEU A 100 3.38 7.11 -11.88
N THR A 101 2.60 7.24 -10.80
CA THR A 101 3.06 6.92 -9.44
C THR A 101 3.55 5.48 -9.31
N PHE A 102 3.00 4.52 -10.06
CA PHE A 102 3.45 3.13 -10.07
C PHE A 102 4.78 2.91 -10.76
N VAL A 103 5.15 3.80 -11.67
CA VAL A 103 6.40 3.73 -12.43
C VAL A 103 7.52 4.44 -11.68
N LEU A 104 7.18 5.37 -10.78
CA LEU A 104 8.16 6.13 -10.02
C LEU A 104 8.91 5.23 -9.02
N PRO A 105 10.25 5.22 -9.07
CA PRO A 105 11.08 4.67 -8.00
C PRO A 105 10.72 5.26 -6.63
N ALA A 106 10.67 4.41 -5.60
CA ALA A 106 10.32 4.82 -4.24
C ALA A 106 11.19 5.98 -3.72
N LEU A 107 12.49 5.95 -4.00
CA LEU A 107 13.42 7.02 -3.61
C LEU A 107 13.10 8.36 -4.27
N LEU A 108 12.68 8.38 -5.54
CA LEU A 108 12.30 9.62 -6.21
C LEU A 108 11.07 10.26 -5.56
N ALA A 109 10.08 9.43 -5.17
CA ALA A 109 8.93 9.94 -4.43
C ALA A 109 9.32 10.48 -3.05
N ILE A 110 10.23 9.81 -2.34
CA ILE A 110 10.75 10.30 -1.04
C ILE A 110 11.42 11.65 -1.21
N PHE A 111 12.31 11.83 -2.20
CA PHE A 111 12.93 13.13 -2.46
C PHE A 111 11.92 14.20 -2.86
N GLY A 112 10.93 13.85 -3.68
CA GLY A 112 9.83 14.77 -4.02
C GLY A 112 9.03 15.20 -2.79
N LEU A 113 8.69 14.27 -1.91
CA LEU A 113 7.99 14.56 -0.66
C LEU A 113 8.84 15.40 0.29
N LEU A 114 10.14 15.14 0.41
CA LEU A 114 11.08 15.99 1.16
C LEU A 114 11.18 17.40 0.56
N GLY A 115 11.16 17.54 -0.77
CA GLY A 115 11.16 18.85 -1.44
C GLY A 115 9.90 19.67 -1.17
N ILE A 116 8.75 19.02 -0.95
CA ILE A 116 7.47 19.70 -0.69
C ILE A 116 7.26 19.93 0.82
N TYR A 117 7.40 18.87 1.62
CA TYR A 117 7.05 18.81 3.04
C TYR A 117 8.26 18.83 3.98
N GLY A 118 9.49 18.90 3.47
CA GLY A 118 10.67 19.07 4.30
C GLY A 118 10.70 20.44 4.99
N THR A 119 11.58 20.58 5.99
CA THR A 119 11.76 21.82 6.74
C THR A 119 12.20 23.01 5.88
N MET A 120 12.88 22.74 4.76
CA MET A 120 13.25 23.73 3.74
C MET A 120 12.41 23.60 2.46
N GLY A 121 11.32 22.84 2.50
CA GLY A 121 10.48 22.55 1.34
C GLY A 121 9.55 23.70 0.96
N TRP A 122 8.95 23.60 -0.22
CA TRP A 122 8.05 24.63 -0.77
C TRP A 122 6.91 25.02 0.17
N LEU A 123 6.34 24.05 0.89
CA LEU A 123 5.23 24.32 1.79
C LEU A 123 5.68 25.10 3.03
N SER A 124 6.87 24.80 3.56
CA SER A 124 7.45 25.57 4.68
C SER A 124 7.77 27.00 4.25
N GLN A 125 8.32 27.20 3.05
CA GLN A 125 8.60 28.53 2.51
C GLN A 125 7.31 29.34 2.30
N LEU A 126 6.25 28.70 1.79
CA LEU A 126 4.95 29.34 1.61
C LEU A 126 4.33 29.75 2.96
N MET A 127 4.44 28.91 3.99
CA MET A 127 3.91 29.22 5.32
C MET A 127 4.69 30.36 6.00
N GLN A 128 6.02 30.39 5.84
CA GLN A 128 6.84 31.52 6.29
C GLN A 128 6.46 32.82 5.58
N TRP A 129 6.21 32.76 4.27
CA TRP A 129 5.72 33.92 3.51
C TRP A 129 4.36 34.42 3.99
N LEU A 130 3.49 33.51 4.46
CA LEU A 130 2.21 33.83 5.09
C LEU A 130 2.33 34.24 6.57
N GLY A 131 3.54 34.28 7.15
CA GLY A 131 3.76 34.62 8.55
C GLY A 131 3.35 33.53 9.54
N ILE A 132 3.15 32.29 9.08
CA ILE A 132 2.76 31.14 9.91
C ILE A 132 4.02 30.33 10.25
N ASP A 133 4.37 30.30 11.55
CA ASP A 133 5.47 29.48 12.08
C ASP A 133 5.08 27.99 12.16
N TRP A 134 4.91 27.37 10.99
CA TRP A 134 4.66 25.93 10.87
C TRP A 134 5.90 25.22 10.33
N LYS A 135 6.45 24.30 11.14
CA LYS A 135 7.59 23.45 10.76
C LYS A 135 7.09 22.04 10.42
N PRO A 136 6.90 21.71 9.14
CA PRO A 136 6.45 20.38 8.77
C PRO A 136 7.52 19.34 9.13
N THR A 137 7.12 18.33 9.90
CA THR A 137 7.95 17.16 10.21
C THR A 137 7.43 15.99 9.38
N ILE A 138 8.10 15.74 8.26
CA ILE A 138 7.83 14.59 7.38
C ILE A 138 8.46 13.29 7.93
N TYR A 139 9.17 13.33 9.04
CA TYR A 139 9.72 12.14 9.67
C TYR A 139 8.73 11.48 10.63
N GLY A 140 8.88 10.18 10.85
CA GLY A 140 8.00 9.35 11.65
C GLY A 140 6.80 8.80 10.88
N LEU A 141 5.75 8.44 11.62
CA LEU A 141 4.57 7.77 11.05
C LEU A 141 3.88 8.61 9.97
N ASN A 142 3.77 9.93 10.17
CA ASN A 142 3.06 10.82 9.23
C ASN A 142 3.69 10.80 7.83
N GLY A 143 5.02 10.83 7.74
CA GLY A 143 5.72 10.72 6.46
C GLY A 143 5.51 9.38 5.78
N ILE A 144 5.60 8.30 6.56
CA ILE A 144 5.34 6.94 6.07
C ILE A 144 3.93 6.85 5.50
N LEU A 145 2.92 7.36 6.23
CA LEU A 145 1.54 7.38 5.77
C LEU A 145 1.40 8.19 4.48
N ILE A 146 1.92 9.43 4.41
CA ILE A 146 1.81 10.27 3.22
C ILE A 146 2.45 9.58 2.00
N ALA A 147 3.63 9.01 2.16
CA ALA A 147 4.31 8.29 1.09
C ALA A 147 3.53 7.05 0.63
N HIS A 148 3.04 6.24 1.56
CA HIS A 148 2.20 5.09 1.20
C HIS A 148 0.89 5.52 0.53
N LEU A 149 0.24 6.56 1.01
CA LEU A 149 -0.99 7.09 0.41
C LEU A 149 -0.73 7.55 -1.03
N PHE A 150 0.38 8.26 -1.26
CA PHE A 150 0.77 8.73 -2.59
C PHE A 150 0.87 7.58 -3.61
N PHE A 151 1.45 6.44 -3.23
CA PHE A 151 1.55 5.26 -4.09
C PHE A 151 0.26 4.45 -4.21
N ASN A 152 -0.52 4.35 -3.12
CA ASN A 152 -1.59 3.35 -3.03
C ASN A 152 -3.00 3.92 -3.31
N ILE A 153 -3.24 5.22 -3.14
CA ILE A 153 -4.52 5.86 -3.50
C ILE A 153 -4.85 5.66 -4.99
N PRO A 154 -3.91 5.87 -5.94
CA PRO A 154 -4.15 5.62 -7.36
C PRO A 154 -4.66 4.20 -7.67
N LEU A 155 -4.13 3.19 -6.97
CA LEU A 155 -4.50 1.79 -7.14
C LEU A 155 -5.93 1.57 -6.70
N ALA A 156 -6.24 1.98 -5.47
CA ALA A 156 -7.57 1.85 -4.89
C ALA A 156 -8.62 2.65 -5.68
N ALA A 157 -8.28 3.84 -6.16
CA ALA A 157 -9.16 4.65 -7.00
C ALA A 157 -9.47 3.97 -8.34
N ARG A 158 -8.47 3.36 -8.98
CA ARG A 158 -8.66 2.64 -10.24
C ARG A 158 -9.53 1.39 -10.05
N VAL A 159 -9.27 0.61 -9.01
CA VAL A 159 -10.09 -0.58 -8.69
C VAL A 159 -11.53 -0.18 -8.40
N THR A 160 -11.74 0.90 -7.64
CA THR A 160 -13.08 1.43 -7.34
C THR A 160 -13.81 1.86 -8.61
N GLN A 161 -13.12 2.56 -9.54
CA GLN A 161 -13.72 2.93 -10.83
C GLN A 161 -14.14 1.71 -11.64
N GLN A 162 -13.30 0.68 -11.70
CA GLN A 162 -13.62 -0.57 -12.41
C GLN A 162 -14.81 -1.30 -11.77
N ALA A 163 -14.89 -1.30 -10.44
CA ALA A 163 -16.02 -1.88 -9.71
C ALA A 163 -17.34 -1.16 -10.01
N LEU A 164 -17.33 0.17 -10.07
CA LEU A 164 -18.51 0.97 -10.41
C LEU A 164 -18.91 0.83 -11.88
N GLN A 165 -17.93 0.69 -12.80
CA GLN A 165 -18.19 0.40 -14.21
C GLN A 165 -18.85 -0.96 -14.44
N ALA A 166 -18.66 -1.91 -13.53
CA ALA A 166 -19.25 -3.24 -13.61
C ALA A 166 -20.74 -3.28 -13.22
N ILE A 167 -21.30 -2.18 -12.69
CA ILE A 167 -22.72 -2.09 -12.34
C ILE A 167 -23.54 -2.04 -13.65
N PRO A 168 -24.45 -2.99 -13.90
CA PRO A 168 -25.26 -2.99 -15.11
C PRO A 168 -26.16 -1.75 -15.21
N ALA A 169 -26.36 -1.26 -16.42
CA ALA A 169 -27.20 -0.09 -16.68
C ALA A 169 -28.67 -0.34 -16.23
N GLU A 170 -29.15 -1.58 -16.31
CA GLU A 170 -30.48 -1.99 -15.87
C GLU A 170 -30.67 -1.75 -14.36
N GLN A 171 -29.63 -1.94 -13.54
CA GLN A 171 -29.71 -1.68 -12.11
C GLN A 171 -29.82 -0.19 -11.81
N HIS A 172 -29.14 0.66 -12.59
CA HIS A 172 -29.30 2.11 -12.51
C HIS A 172 -30.72 2.55 -12.91
N GLN A 173 -31.29 1.95 -13.96
CA GLN A 173 -32.65 2.25 -14.42
C GLN A 173 -33.70 1.79 -13.39
N LEU A 174 -33.56 0.60 -12.82
CA LEU A 174 -34.45 0.08 -11.78
C LEU A 174 -34.39 0.94 -10.51
N ALA A 175 -33.20 1.39 -10.11
CA ALA A 175 -33.05 2.31 -8.99
C ALA A 175 -33.80 3.63 -9.22
N ALA A 176 -33.72 4.17 -10.44
CA ALA A 176 -34.45 5.38 -10.82
C ALA A 176 -35.98 5.16 -10.79
N GLN A 177 -36.48 4.02 -11.28
CA GLN A 177 -37.91 3.67 -11.26
C GLN A 177 -38.45 3.51 -9.83
N LEU A 178 -37.65 2.94 -8.92
CA LEU A 178 -38.00 2.78 -7.50
C LEU A 178 -37.72 4.04 -6.67
N ASN A 179 -37.31 5.14 -7.31
CA ASN A 179 -36.93 6.40 -6.67
C ASN A 179 -35.86 6.24 -5.58
N ILE A 180 -34.95 5.28 -5.75
CA ILE A 180 -33.82 5.03 -4.85
C ILE A 180 -32.72 6.05 -5.18
N GLN A 181 -32.44 6.96 -4.25
CA GLN A 181 -31.48 8.05 -4.47
C GLN A 181 -30.48 8.20 -3.30
N GLY A 182 -29.39 8.93 -3.57
CA GLY A 182 -28.42 9.37 -2.56
C GLY A 182 -27.78 8.22 -1.76
N TRP A 183 -27.95 8.26 -0.44
CA TRP A 183 -27.36 7.26 0.46
C TRP A 183 -27.94 5.85 0.28
N GLN A 184 -29.22 5.74 -0.09
CA GLN A 184 -29.85 4.44 -0.33
C GLN A 184 -29.23 3.75 -1.56
N PHE A 185 -29.01 4.52 -2.64
CA PHE A 185 -28.32 4.05 -3.84
C PHE A 185 -26.91 3.56 -3.49
N PHE A 186 -26.14 4.36 -2.74
CA PHE A 186 -24.81 3.98 -2.29
C PHE A 186 -24.81 2.67 -1.49
N ARG A 187 -25.70 2.54 -0.49
CA ARG A 187 -25.71 1.39 0.41
C ARG A 187 -26.21 0.10 -0.26
N LEU A 188 -27.24 0.19 -1.09
CA LEU A 188 -27.92 -0.98 -1.67
C LEU A 188 -27.26 -1.45 -2.97
N ILE A 189 -26.71 -0.53 -3.76
CA ILE A 189 -26.16 -0.84 -5.08
C ILE A 189 -24.64 -0.72 -5.06
N GLU A 190 -24.05 0.39 -4.66
CA GLU A 190 -22.59 0.55 -4.78
C GLU A 190 -21.80 -0.33 -3.80
N ILE A 191 -22.17 -0.36 -2.51
CA ILE A 191 -21.41 -1.10 -1.48
C ILE A 191 -21.22 -2.59 -1.83
N PRO A 192 -22.25 -3.36 -2.27
CA PRO A 192 -22.08 -4.75 -2.67
C PRO A 192 -21.01 -4.94 -3.76
N TYR A 193 -20.98 -4.07 -4.77
CA TYR A 193 -20.00 -4.13 -5.85
C TYR A 193 -18.62 -3.67 -5.42
N LEU A 194 -18.53 -2.73 -4.46
CA LEU A 194 -17.27 -2.23 -3.93
C LEU A 194 -16.61 -3.22 -2.95
N LYS A 195 -17.38 -3.93 -2.12
CA LYS A 195 -16.81 -4.85 -1.12
C LYS A 195 -15.96 -5.96 -1.73
N ASN A 196 -16.40 -6.54 -2.84
CA ASN A 196 -15.72 -7.66 -3.49
C ASN A 196 -14.29 -7.32 -3.95
N PRO A 197 -14.04 -6.21 -4.68
CA PRO A 197 -12.71 -5.82 -5.10
C PRO A 197 -11.93 -5.01 -4.05
N LEU A 198 -12.60 -4.28 -3.14
CA LEU A 198 -11.88 -3.47 -2.14
C LEU A 198 -11.20 -4.32 -1.06
N LEU A 199 -11.76 -5.48 -0.68
CA LEU A 199 -11.12 -6.34 0.33
C LEU A 199 -9.79 -6.95 -0.16
N PRO A 200 -9.71 -7.58 -1.35
CA PRO A 200 -8.42 -7.98 -1.94
C PRO A 200 -7.46 -6.81 -2.13
N THR A 201 -7.98 -5.64 -2.52
CA THR A 201 -7.16 -4.44 -2.69
C THR A 201 -6.57 -3.95 -1.37
N PHE A 202 -7.34 -4.01 -0.29
CA PHE A 202 -6.85 -3.71 1.05
C PHE A 202 -5.72 -4.66 1.46
N VAL A 203 -5.90 -5.97 1.25
CA VAL A 203 -4.86 -6.97 1.57
C VAL A 203 -3.60 -6.75 0.72
N LEU A 204 -3.76 -6.46 -0.57
CA LEU A 204 -2.64 -6.16 -1.46
C LEU A 204 -1.88 -4.92 -1.00
N ILE A 205 -2.58 -3.81 -0.73
CA ILE A 205 -1.96 -2.57 -0.25
C ILE A 205 -1.30 -2.78 1.12
N PHE A 206 -1.94 -3.55 2.01
CA PHE A 206 -1.35 -3.92 3.29
C PHE A 206 -0.02 -4.64 3.11
N MET A 207 0.04 -5.65 2.24
CA MET A 207 1.28 -6.39 1.94
C MET A 207 2.35 -5.48 1.33
N LEU A 208 1.97 -4.56 0.43
CA LEU A 208 2.89 -3.57 -0.13
C LEU A 208 3.45 -2.64 0.96
N CYS A 209 2.61 -2.16 1.88
CA CYS A 209 3.05 -1.29 2.97
C CYS A 209 3.88 -2.04 4.02
N PHE A 210 3.55 -3.29 4.30
CA PHE A 210 4.26 -4.15 5.26
C PHE A 210 5.67 -4.50 4.77
N THR A 211 5.82 -4.75 3.47
CA THR A 211 7.11 -5.07 2.83
C THR A 211 7.91 -3.84 2.42
N SER A 212 7.39 -2.63 2.65
CA SER A 212 8.00 -1.36 2.25
C SER A 212 9.14 -0.94 3.17
N PHE A 213 10.33 -1.51 2.95
CA PHE A 213 11.51 -1.18 3.75
C PHE A 213 12.03 0.24 3.47
N THR A 214 12.13 0.64 2.20
CA THR A 214 12.75 1.92 1.80
C THR A 214 12.02 3.13 2.40
N ILE A 215 10.69 3.15 2.33
CA ILE A 215 9.89 4.27 2.84
C ILE A 215 10.00 4.35 4.36
N VAL A 216 9.87 3.21 5.04
CA VAL A 216 9.93 3.15 6.52
C VAL A 216 11.33 3.51 7.02
N LEU A 217 12.40 3.07 6.36
CA LEU A 217 13.76 3.42 6.75
C LEU A 217 14.05 4.92 6.54
N SER A 218 13.72 5.45 5.37
CA SER A 218 14.06 6.84 5.01
C SER A 218 13.21 7.86 5.76
N LEU A 219 11.91 7.59 5.96
CA LEU A 219 11.00 8.54 6.60
C LEU A 219 10.71 8.20 8.07
N GLY A 220 10.90 6.97 8.52
CA GLY A 220 10.57 6.56 9.89
C GLY A 220 11.44 7.18 10.99
N GLY A 221 12.63 7.68 10.66
CA GLY A 221 13.45 8.45 11.59
C GLY A 221 14.06 7.66 12.76
N GLY A 222 14.19 6.34 12.63
CA GLY A 222 14.72 5.45 13.67
C GLY A 222 13.73 5.16 14.83
N PRO A 223 13.98 4.11 15.64
CA PRO A 223 13.03 3.59 16.63
C PRO A 223 12.66 4.55 17.77
N GLN A 224 13.36 5.69 17.91
CA GLN A 224 13.08 6.67 18.95
C GLN A 224 11.87 7.57 18.63
N ILE A 225 11.46 7.68 17.36
CA ILE A 225 10.41 8.62 16.89
C ILE A 225 9.05 7.91 16.67
N ALA A 226 8.93 6.63 17.05
CA ALA A 226 7.67 5.90 16.94
C ALA A 226 6.58 6.57 17.81
N PRO A 227 5.43 7.00 17.24
CA PRO A 227 4.39 7.71 17.99
C PRO A 227 3.78 6.89 19.12
N TRP A 228 3.84 5.55 19.04
CA TRP A 228 3.43 4.67 20.13
C TRP A 228 4.26 4.88 21.39
N LYS A 229 5.53 5.29 21.26
CA LYS A 229 6.35 5.63 22.42
C LYS A 229 5.79 6.85 23.15
N SER A 230 5.26 7.88 22.47
CA SER A 230 4.66 9.04 23.15
C SER A 230 3.32 8.71 23.82
N LEU A 231 2.54 7.79 23.24
CA LEU A 231 1.27 7.31 23.79
C LEU A 231 1.44 6.39 25.00
N PHE A 232 2.46 5.54 25.04
CA PHE A 232 2.73 4.64 26.16
C PHE A 232 3.61 5.28 27.25
N THR A 233 4.54 6.19 26.91
CA THR A 233 5.38 6.87 27.91
C THR A 233 4.59 7.89 28.72
N LYS A 234 3.53 8.51 28.17
CA LYS A 234 2.66 9.45 28.91
C LYS A 234 1.64 8.79 29.85
N ARG A 235 1.60 7.45 29.94
CA ARG A 235 0.63 6.72 30.78
C ARG A 235 1.29 5.96 31.95
N PHE A 236 2.60 6.10 32.12
CA PHE A 236 3.38 5.41 33.16
C PHE A 236 4.35 6.34 33.93
N PHE A 237 4.12 7.66 33.88
CA PHE A 237 4.65 8.61 34.87
C PHE A 237 3.52 9.54 35.31
#